data_AF-A0A436V8J3-F1
#
_entry.id   AF-A0A436V8J3-F1
#
_cell.length_a   1.000
_cell.length_b   1.000
_cell.length_c   1.000
_cell.angle_alpha   90.00
_cell.angle_beta   90.00
_cell.angle_gamma   90.00
#
_symmetry.space_group_name_H-M   'P 1'
#
loop_
_entity.id
_entity.type
_entity.pdbx_description
1 polymer ?
#
loop_
_entity_poly.entity_id
_entity_poly.type
_entity_poly.pdbx_seq_one_letter_code
_entity_poly.pdbx_strand_id
1 'polypeptide(L)'
;MLNHRASSTQITHGQRLWLYVLVALVMAFLVIPCLIIIPLSFSDSQYLEFPPRGWSLRWYEAFFTSDEWLRSAIVSLKVASSTTILATVLGTLASYGLHKRAGGFNAIVRGALILPMMVPLIFVAIGAFLVYARLNLNNTLTGLVLAHTTLAIPFV
;
A
#
# COMPACT_ATOMS: atom_id res chain seq x y z
N MET A 1 -26.24 -1.65 -32.89
CA MET A 1 -24.82 -2.05 -32.77
C MET A 1 -24.47 -2.80 -31.47
N LEU A 2 -25.32 -2.84 -30.44
CA LEU A 2 -25.06 -3.52 -29.15
C LEU A 2 -25.44 -5.01 -29.09
N ASN A 3 -25.93 -5.58 -30.21
CA ASN A 3 -26.58 -6.90 -30.23
C ASN A 3 -25.90 -7.95 -31.15
N HIS A 4 -24.74 -7.65 -31.75
CA HIS A 4 -24.01 -8.63 -32.55
C HIS A 4 -23.00 -9.39 -31.71
N ARG A 5 -23.02 -10.73 -31.84
CA ARG A 5 -22.09 -11.66 -31.18
C ARG A 5 -20.81 -11.75 -32.03
N ALA A 6 -19.65 -11.49 -31.45
CA ALA A 6 -18.36 -11.62 -32.16
C ALA A 6 -17.80 -13.06 -32.12
N SER A 7 -18.31 -13.93 -31.25
CA SER A 7 -17.98 -15.37 -31.18
C SER A 7 -19.11 -16.14 -30.47
N SER A 8 -19.25 -17.44 -30.75
CA SER A 8 -20.35 -18.30 -30.24
C SER A 8 -20.37 -18.47 -28.71
N THR A 9 -19.29 -18.10 -28.03
CA THR A 9 -19.17 -18.15 -26.56
C THR A 9 -19.40 -16.78 -25.87
N GLN A 10 -19.62 -15.69 -26.62
CA GLN A 10 -19.75 -14.35 -26.04
C GLN A 10 -21.20 -13.98 -25.71
N ILE A 11 -21.45 -13.78 -24.41
CA ILE A 11 -22.66 -13.16 -23.86
C ILE A 11 -22.71 -11.69 -24.31
N THR A 12 -23.82 -11.29 -24.93
CA THR A 12 -24.02 -9.94 -25.49
C THR A 12 -23.98 -8.87 -24.40
N HIS A 13 -23.49 -7.65 -24.69
CA HIS A 13 -23.38 -6.56 -23.70
C HIS A 13 -24.71 -6.27 -22.96
N GLY A 14 -25.86 -6.40 -23.62
CA GLY A 14 -27.18 -6.27 -22.99
C GLY A 14 -27.46 -7.33 -21.92
N GLN A 15 -26.97 -8.56 -22.09
CA GLN A 15 -27.08 -9.63 -21.10
C GLN A 15 -26.07 -9.48 -19.94
N ARG A 16 -25.05 -8.61 -20.11
CA ARG A 16 -24.05 -8.27 -19.08
C ARG A 16 -24.34 -6.97 -18.35
N LEU A 17 -25.47 -6.31 -18.63
CA LEU A 17 -25.83 -5.04 -18.00
C LEU A 17 -25.82 -5.13 -16.47
N TRP A 18 -26.31 -6.25 -15.92
CA TRP A 18 -26.30 -6.49 -14.48
C TRP A 18 -24.89 -6.54 -13.88
N LEU A 19 -23.89 -7.08 -14.61
CA LEU A 19 -22.49 -7.07 -14.18
C LEU A 19 -21.95 -5.64 -14.14
N TYR A 20 -22.25 -4.83 -15.15
CA TYR A 20 -21.81 -3.43 -15.16
C TYR A 20 -22.44 -2.63 -14.01
N VAL A 21 -23.72 -2.83 -13.74
CA VAL A 21 -24.40 -2.20 -12.60
C VAL A 21 -23.81 -2.67 -11.28
N LEU A 22 -23.57 -3.98 -11.11
CA LEU A 22 -22.98 -4.52 -9.89
C LEU A 22 -21.56 -3.97 -9.66
N VAL A 23 -20.70 -3.99 -10.69
CA VAL A 23 -19.34 -3.44 -10.60
C VAL A 23 -19.38 -1.94 -10.31
N ALA A 24 -20.29 -1.18 -10.93
CA ALA A 24 -20.45 0.24 -10.65
C ALA A 24 -20.87 0.49 -9.19
N LEU A 25 -21.79 -0.30 -8.65
CA LEU A 25 -22.21 -0.20 -7.24
C LEU A 25 -21.08 -0.55 -6.28
N VAL A 26 -20.33 -1.62 -6.55
CA VAL A 26 -19.17 -2.01 -5.73
C VAL A 26 -18.09 -0.93 -5.79
N MET A 27 -17.77 -0.41 -6.97
CA MET A 27 -16.82 0.69 -7.14
C MET A 27 -17.28 1.94 -6.41
N ALA A 28 -18.56 2.32 -6.53
CA ALA A 28 -19.12 3.46 -5.80
C ALA A 28 -18.99 3.25 -4.29
N PHE A 29 -19.37 2.08 -3.77
CA PHE A 29 -19.26 1.76 -2.35
C PHE A 29 -17.81 1.85 -1.83
N LEU A 30 -16.82 1.39 -2.60
CA LEU A 30 -15.40 1.46 -2.22
C LEU A 30 -14.81 2.87 -2.35
N VAL A 31 -15.22 3.65 -3.34
CA VAL A 31 -14.62 4.96 -3.68
C VAL A 31 -15.27 6.13 -2.94
N ILE A 32 -16.59 6.10 -2.70
CA ILE A 32 -17.32 7.14 -1.98
C ILE A 32 -16.67 7.56 -0.65
N PRO A 33 -16.27 6.66 0.28
CA PRO A 33 -15.65 7.09 1.53
C PRO A 33 -14.35 7.86 1.31
N CYS A 34 -13.56 7.51 0.29
CA CYS A 34 -12.36 8.26 -0.10
C CYS A 34 -12.73 9.64 -0.69
N LEU A 35 -13.80 9.71 -1.48
CA LEU A 35 -14.26 10.98 -2.06
C LEU A 35 -14.82 11.94 -1.01
N ILE A 36 -15.42 11.44 0.08
CA ILE A 36 -15.91 12.26 1.20
C ILE A 36 -14.77 13.04 1.87
N ILE A 37 -13.54 12.51 1.85
CA ILE A 37 -12.36 13.19 2.41
C ILE A 37 -12.02 14.46 1.63
N ILE A 38 -12.31 14.52 0.32
CA ILE A 38 -12.00 15.67 -0.54
C ILE A 38 -12.75 16.93 -0.09
N PRO A 39 -14.09 17.00 0.00
CA PRO A 39 -14.76 18.21 0.49
C PRO A 39 -14.44 18.49 1.96
N LEU A 40 -14.17 17.46 2.78
CA LEU A 40 -13.76 17.64 4.16
C LEU A 40 -12.37 18.29 4.31
N SER A 41 -11.45 18.08 3.37
CA SER A 41 -10.13 18.74 3.41
C SER A 41 -10.22 20.26 3.19
N PHE A 42 -11.34 20.74 2.63
CA PHE A 42 -11.65 22.16 2.49
C PHE A 42 -12.53 22.69 3.64
N SER A 43 -12.71 21.95 4.73
CA SER A 43 -13.52 22.41 5.87
C SER A 43 -12.78 23.44 6.72
N ASP A 44 -13.49 24.48 7.16
CA ASP A 44 -13.00 25.43 8.16
C ASP A 44 -13.15 24.92 9.62
N SER A 45 -13.85 23.82 9.84
CA SER A 45 -14.01 23.24 11.19
C SER A 45 -12.73 22.53 11.66
N GLN A 46 -12.48 22.55 12.97
CA GLN A 46 -11.46 21.70 13.61
C GLN A 46 -11.90 20.24 13.77
N TYR A 47 -13.20 19.97 13.57
CA TYR A 47 -13.79 18.65 13.66
C TYR A 47 -14.19 18.11 12.28
N LEU A 48 -14.16 16.79 12.15
CA LEU A 48 -14.67 16.06 10.98
C LEU A 48 -16.20 16.13 10.96
N GLU A 49 -16.73 17.23 10.43
CA GLU A 49 -18.16 17.45 10.24
C GLU A 49 -18.51 17.42 8.76
N PHE A 50 -19.43 16.52 8.39
CA PHE A 50 -19.97 16.43 7.05
C PHE A 50 -21.47 16.78 7.06
N PRO A 51 -21.96 17.68 6.18
CA PRO A 51 -21.20 18.49 5.21
C PRO A 51 -20.39 19.63 5.88
N PRO A 52 -19.31 20.11 5.25
CA PRO A 52 -18.57 21.27 5.74
C PRO A 52 -19.48 22.49 5.89
N ARG A 53 -19.46 23.16 7.05
CA ARG A 53 -20.25 24.38 7.29
C ARG A 53 -19.67 25.60 6.57
N GLY A 54 -18.36 25.59 6.34
CA GLY A 54 -17.61 26.64 5.67
C GLY A 54 -16.44 26.05 4.89
N TRP A 55 -16.07 26.71 3.80
CA TRP A 55 -14.98 26.31 2.92
C TRP A 55 -13.72 27.13 3.26
N SER A 56 -12.58 26.47 3.38
CA SER A 56 -11.30 27.06 3.78
C SER A 56 -10.12 26.25 3.22
N LEU A 57 -9.00 26.94 2.96
CA LEU A 57 -7.73 26.31 2.56
C LEU A 57 -6.76 26.14 3.74
N ARG A 58 -7.21 26.40 4.98
CA ARG A 58 -6.38 26.39 6.19
C ARG A 58 -5.53 25.13 6.34
N TRP A 59 -6.08 23.95 6.07
CA TRP A 59 -5.34 22.68 6.21
C TRP A 59 -4.23 22.52 5.18
N TYR A 60 -4.43 23.03 3.96
CA TYR A 60 -3.39 23.07 2.94
C TYR A 60 -2.28 24.05 3.33
N GLU A 61 -2.63 25.26 3.79
CA GLU A 61 -1.67 26.24 4.28
C GLU A 61 -0.86 25.72 5.47
N ALA A 62 -1.53 25.07 6.43
CA ALA A 62 -0.90 24.45 7.59
C ALA A 62 0.07 23.33 7.19
N PHE A 63 -0.27 22.53 6.18
CA PHE A 63 0.61 21.50 5.64
C PHE A 63 1.89 22.08 5.02
N PHE A 64 1.76 23.12 4.19
CA PHE A 64 2.91 23.70 3.48
C PHE A 64 3.77 24.63 4.34
N THR A 65 3.22 25.16 5.44
CA THR A 65 3.92 26.07 6.35
C THR A 65 4.55 25.34 7.53
N SER A 66 4.11 24.11 7.83
CA SER A 66 4.69 23.29 8.90
C SER A 66 5.87 22.46 8.41
N ASP A 67 7.06 22.77 8.92
CA ASP A 67 8.27 21.99 8.66
C ASP A 67 8.14 20.53 9.08
N GLU A 68 7.36 20.24 10.12
CA GLU A 68 7.13 18.87 10.62
C GLU A 68 6.34 18.02 9.63
N TRP A 69 5.25 18.57 9.08
CA TRP A 69 4.44 17.91 8.06
C TRP A 69 5.24 17.68 6.77
N LEU A 70 5.96 18.71 6.31
CA LEU A 70 6.76 18.61 5.09
C LEU A 70 7.92 17.61 5.25
N ARG A 71 8.64 17.66 6.37
CA ARG A 71 9.73 16.71 6.66
C ARG A 71 9.22 15.27 6.75
N SER A 72 8.09 15.04 7.41
CA SER A 72 7.47 13.72 7.53
C SER A 72 7.01 13.17 6.17
N ALA A 73 6.44 14.02 5.31
CA ALA A 73 6.07 13.67 3.94
C ALA A 73 7.30 13.27 3.10
N ILE A 74 8.40 14.03 3.20
CA ILE A 74 9.65 13.73 2.49
C ILE A 74 10.27 12.42 2.99
N VAL A 75 10.30 12.18 4.32
CA VAL A 75 10.78 10.92 4.88
C VAL A 75 9.95 9.75 4.36
N SER A 76 8.62 9.87 4.37
CA SER A 76 7.72 8.84 3.85
C SER A 76 7.97 8.54 2.38
N LEU A 77 8.15 9.58 1.54
CA LEU A 77 8.44 9.42 0.12
C LEU A 77 9.78 8.71 -0.11
N LYS A 78 10.83 9.10 0.61
CA LYS A 78 12.17 8.47 0.53
C LYS A 78 12.14 7.00 0.96
N VAL A 79 11.41 6.71 2.02
CA VAL A 79 11.29 5.34 2.55
C VAL A 79 10.49 4.47 1.57
N ALA A 80 9.35 4.95 1.08
CA ALA A 80 8.49 4.21 0.15
C ALA A 80 9.21 3.91 -1.17
N SER A 81 9.89 4.90 -1.76
CA SER A 81 10.65 4.72 -3.00
C SER A 81 11.82 3.74 -2.84
N SER A 82 12.64 3.91 -1.79
CA SER A 82 13.77 3.02 -1.52
C SER A 82 13.31 1.60 -1.22
N THR A 83 12.26 1.44 -0.42
CA THR A 83 11.66 0.13 -0.11
C THR A 83 11.13 -0.54 -1.37
N THR A 84 10.42 0.20 -2.23
CA THR A 84 9.87 -0.35 -3.49
C THR A 84 10.98 -0.89 -4.37
N ILE A 85 12.07 -0.12 -4.56
CA ILE A 85 13.21 -0.55 -5.37
C ILE A 85 13.86 -1.80 -4.78
N LEU A 86 14.19 -1.78 -3.48
CA LEU A 86 14.87 -2.88 -2.82
C LEU A 86 14.02 -4.15 -2.79
N ALA A 87 12.74 -4.04 -2.39
CA ALA A 87 11.83 -5.18 -2.34
C ALA A 87 11.59 -5.77 -3.73
N THR A 88 11.42 -4.93 -4.76
CA THR A 88 11.24 -5.40 -6.14
C THR A 88 12.44 -6.17 -6.63
N VAL A 89 13.66 -5.62 -6.46
CA VAL A 89 14.89 -6.26 -6.90
C VAL A 89 15.14 -7.56 -6.13
N LEU A 90 15.09 -7.53 -4.80
CA LEU A 90 15.38 -8.70 -3.97
C LEU A 90 14.31 -9.79 -4.12
N GLY A 91 13.02 -9.41 -4.13
CA GLY A 91 11.90 -10.33 -4.32
C GLY A 91 11.94 -11.01 -5.70
N THR A 92 12.17 -10.24 -6.76
CA THR A 92 12.30 -10.79 -8.12
C THR A 92 13.49 -11.74 -8.23
N LEU A 93 14.66 -11.38 -7.67
CA LEU A 93 15.84 -12.26 -7.65
C LEU A 93 15.58 -13.54 -6.85
N ALA A 94 14.92 -13.43 -5.70
CA ALA A 94 14.55 -14.57 -4.87
C ALA A 94 13.56 -15.50 -5.59
N SER A 95 12.51 -14.93 -6.22
CA SER A 95 11.53 -15.67 -7.02
C SER A 95 12.19 -16.40 -8.19
N TYR A 96 13.06 -15.71 -8.93
CA TYR A 96 13.82 -16.30 -10.04
C TYR A 96 14.74 -17.44 -9.58
N GLY A 97 15.47 -17.25 -8.48
CA GLY A 97 16.35 -18.28 -7.91
C GLY A 97 15.58 -19.51 -7.43
N LEU A 98 14.45 -19.29 -6.75
CA LEU A 98 13.54 -20.35 -6.28
C LEU A 98 12.83 -21.09 -7.41
N HIS A 99 12.62 -20.45 -8.55
CA HIS A 99 12.06 -21.08 -9.74
C HIS A 99 13.09 -21.95 -10.46
N LYS A 100 14.34 -21.49 -10.59
CA LYS A 100 15.38 -22.20 -11.34
C LYS A 100 15.93 -23.44 -10.67
N ARG A 101 15.97 -23.48 -9.33
CA ARG A 101 16.50 -24.62 -8.58
C ARG A 101 15.37 -25.54 -8.14
N ALA A 102 15.55 -26.85 -8.22
CA ALA A 102 14.70 -27.83 -7.54
C ALA A 102 15.47 -28.43 -6.36
N GLY A 103 14.83 -28.55 -5.18
CA GLY A 103 15.43 -29.21 -4.01
C GLY A 103 14.89 -28.72 -2.67
N GLY A 104 15.23 -29.44 -1.58
CA GLY A 104 14.75 -29.15 -0.22
C GLY A 104 15.18 -27.79 0.35
N PHE A 105 16.30 -27.23 -0.12
CA PHE A 105 16.75 -25.88 0.28
C PHE A 105 15.74 -24.78 -0.07
N ASN A 106 14.97 -24.96 -1.15
CA ASN A 106 13.92 -24.00 -1.52
C ASN A 106 12.82 -23.92 -0.48
N ALA A 107 12.53 -25.02 0.23
CA ALA A 107 11.51 -25.02 1.28
C ALA A 107 11.94 -24.14 2.46
N ILE A 108 13.22 -24.18 2.83
CA ILE A 108 13.79 -23.34 3.89
C ILE A 108 13.76 -21.87 3.48
N VAL A 109 14.23 -21.54 2.28
CA VAL A 109 14.25 -20.15 1.79
C VAL A 109 12.83 -19.60 1.65
N ARG A 110 11.88 -20.36 1.08
CA ARG A 110 10.47 -19.95 1.02
C ARG A 110 9.87 -19.75 2.41
N GLY A 111 10.17 -20.65 3.35
CA GLY A 111 9.74 -20.51 4.74
C GLY A 111 10.26 -19.22 5.37
N ALA A 112 11.54 -18.90 5.19
CA ALA A 112 12.13 -17.66 5.69
C ALA A 112 11.52 -16.41 5.04
N LEU A 113 11.24 -16.45 3.74
CA LEU A 113 10.61 -15.34 3.03
C LEU A 113 9.16 -15.11 3.47
N ILE A 114 8.38 -16.16 3.71
CA ILE A 114 6.97 -16.01 4.11
C ILE A 114 6.82 -15.73 5.62
N LEU A 115 7.86 -16.02 6.42
CA LEU A 115 7.87 -15.85 7.87
C LEU A 115 7.34 -14.50 8.37
N PRO A 116 7.73 -13.34 7.78
CA PRO A 116 7.25 -12.03 8.24
C PRO A 116 5.74 -11.82 8.06
N MET A 117 5.09 -12.54 7.14
CA MET A 117 3.63 -12.48 6.95
C MET A 117 2.86 -13.37 7.94
N MET A 118 3.47 -14.48 8.39
CA MET A 118 2.81 -15.40 9.32
C MET A 118 2.91 -14.91 10.77
N VAL A 119 4.01 -14.24 11.11
CA VAL A 119 4.23 -13.71 12.45
C VAL A 119 3.43 -12.41 12.62
N PRO A 120 2.68 -12.23 13.72
CA PRO A 120 2.00 -10.96 13.99
C PRO A 120 2.98 -9.78 13.99
N LEU A 121 2.60 -8.69 13.31
CA LEU A 121 3.47 -7.54 13.03
C LEU A 121 4.14 -6.97 14.29
N ILE A 122 3.46 -7.01 15.43
CA ILE A 122 4.00 -6.49 16.70
C ILE A 122 5.26 -7.24 17.16
N PHE A 123 5.33 -8.56 16.94
CA PHE A 123 6.51 -9.35 17.30
C PHE A 123 7.69 -9.03 16.38
N VAL A 124 7.42 -8.86 15.08
CA VAL A 124 8.44 -8.43 14.12
C VAL A 124 8.98 -7.05 14.49
N ALA A 125 8.09 -6.12 14.87
CA ALA A 125 8.47 -4.77 15.29
C ALA A 125 9.35 -4.76 16.55
N ILE A 126 8.97 -5.52 17.60
CA ILE A 126 9.77 -5.63 18.83
C ILE A 126 11.12 -6.28 18.54
N GLY A 127 11.13 -7.37 17.76
CA GLY A 127 12.36 -8.06 17.38
C GLY A 127 13.31 -7.16 16.58
N ALA A 128 12.78 -6.46 15.57
CA ALA A 128 13.54 -5.49 14.79
C ALA A 128 14.07 -4.35 15.67
N PHE A 129 13.26 -3.79 16.56
CA PHE A 129 13.67 -2.74 17.49
C PHE A 129 14.84 -3.16 18.38
N LEU A 130 14.80 -4.36 18.95
CA LEU A 130 15.89 -4.87 19.80
C LEU A 130 17.19 -5.07 19.03
N VAL A 131 17.11 -5.58 17.80
CA VAL A 131 18.28 -5.74 16.92
C VAL A 131 18.82 -4.38 16.48
N TYR A 132 17.94 -3.48 16.05
CA TYR A 132 18.32 -2.16 15.55
C TYR A 132 18.87 -1.25 16.65
N ALA A 133 18.43 -1.42 17.90
CA ALA A 133 19.02 -0.75 19.05
C ALA A 133 20.52 -1.08 19.19
N ARG A 134 20.90 -2.35 18.99
CA ARG A 134 22.31 -2.79 19.05
C ARG A 134 23.13 -2.29 17.87
N LEU A 135 22.50 -2.13 16.71
CA LEU A 135 23.13 -1.67 15.47
C LEU A 135 23.10 -0.15 15.28
N ASN A 136 22.53 0.61 16.24
CA ASN A 136 22.27 2.06 16.13
C ASN A 136 21.45 2.44 14.88
N LEU A 137 20.52 1.57 14.47
CA LEU A 137 19.61 1.80 13.35
C LEU A 137 18.24 2.34 13.78
N ASN A 138 17.99 2.44 15.09
CA ASN A 138 16.77 3.05 15.61
C ASN A 138 16.70 4.53 15.23
N ASN A 139 15.52 4.98 14.83
CA ASN A 139 15.27 6.35 14.38
C ASN A 139 16.13 6.79 13.17
N THR A 140 16.57 5.84 12.33
CA THR A 140 17.30 6.13 11.09
C THR A 140 16.45 5.80 9.87
N LEU A 141 16.68 6.53 8.77
CA LEU A 141 16.01 6.27 7.50
C LEU A 141 16.37 4.87 6.97
N THR A 142 17.63 4.47 7.10
CA THR A 142 18.11 3.15 6.68
C THR A 142 17.43 2.02 7.45
N GLY A 143 17.34 2.12 8.77
CA GLY A 143 16.60 1.14 9.59
C GLY A 143 15.15 1.02 9.15
N LEU A 144 14.49 2.17 8.90
CA LEU A 144 13.11 2.19 8.45
C LEU A 144 12.94 1.50 7.09
N VAL A 145 13.81 1.78 6.12
CA VAL A 145 13.81 1.15 4.79
C VAL A 145 14.04 -0.36 4.88
N LEU A 146 15.00 -0.82 5.68
CA LEU A 146 15.30 -2.25 5.82
C LEU A 146 14.14 -3.01 6.48
N ALA A 147 13.50 -2.44 7.49
CA ALA A 147 12.34 -3.04 8.13
C ALA A 147 11.17 -3.19 7.14
N HIS A 148 10.84 -2.11 6.42
CA HIS A 148 9.77 -2.14 5.42
C HIS A 148 10.11 -3.09 4.27
N THR A 149 11.37 -3.15 3.83
CA THR A 149 11.80 -4.06 2.76
C THR A 149 11.60 -5.51 3.19
N THR A 150 11.97 -5.87 4.42
CA THR A 150 11.79 -7.22 4.96
C THR A 150 10.33 -7.64 4.98
N LEU A 151 9.42 -6.71 5.30
CA LEU A 151 7.98 -6.95 5.28
C LEU A 151 7.39 -6.98 3.86
N ALA A 152 8.00 -6.27 2.91
CA ALA A 152 7.49 -6.11 1.55
C ALA A 152 7.95 -7.23 0.58
N ILE A 153 9.15 -7.79 0.77
CA ILE A 153 9.68 -8.91 -0.04
C ILE A 153 8.67 -10.05 -0.29
N PRO A 154 7.85 -10.51 0.67
CA PRO A 154 6.97 -11.65 0.46
C PRO A 154 5.77 -11.34 -0.46
N PHE A 155 5.48 -10.06 -0.68
CA PHE A 155 4.39 -9.60 -1.55
C PHE A 155 4.81 -9.39 -3.01
N VAL A 156 6.13 -9.40 -3.28
CA VAL A 156 6.73 -9.18 -4.61
C VAL A 156 7.10 -10.53 -5.22
#